data_AF-A0A7D9F1H7-F1
#
_entry.id   AF-A0A7D9F1H7-F1
#
_cell.length_a   1.000
_cell.length_b   1.000
_cell.length_c   1.000
_cell.angle_alpha   90.00
_cell.angle_beta   90.00
_cell.angle_gamma   90.00
#
_symmetry.space_group_name_H-M   'P 1'
#
loop_
_entity.id
_entity.type
_entity.pdbx_description
1 polymer ?
#
loop_
_entity_poly.entity_id
_entity_poly.type
_entity_poly.pdbx_seq_one_letter_code
_entity_poly.pdbx_strand_id
1 'polypeptide(L)'
;MERKKCKSSYYDCKIKNLKHVKPRNWWSAVKKISGMDAITKSDLRSNLQIDDLDNLSDIEVANKINGKFLEPLQEFQPLQITVPNNDSISNVLTVSELDVWNCLNSLNPWKSGGPDNIPSWVLKEYAMILSLPVMKIIK
;
A
#
# COMPACT_ATOMS: atom_id res chain seq x y z
N MET A 1 2.67 4.72 15.51
CA MET A 1 1.72 4.58 16.63
C MET A 1 1.32 5.95 17.21
N GLU A 2 2.28 6.87 17.36
CA GLU A 2 2.09 8.24 17.88
C GLU A 2 0.97 9.09 17.23
N ARG A 3 0.86 9.11 15.90
CA ARG A 3 -0.16 9.93 15.21
C ARG A 3 -1.60 9.62 15.66
N LYS A 4 -1.94 8.34 15.84
CA LYS A 4 -3.29 7.93 16.29
C LYS A 4 -3.55 8.40 17.72
N LYS A 5 -2.55 8.29 18.60
CA LYS A 5 -2.60 8.73 20.00
C LYS A 5 -2.79 10.24 20.11
N CYS A 6 -2.01 11.02 19.36
CA CYS A 6 -2.11 12.48 19.34
C CYS A 6 -3.47 12.95 18.82
N LYS A 7 -3.98 12.32 17.73
CA LYS A 7 -5.32 12.61 17.20
C LYS A 7 -6.44 12.30 18.22
N SER A 8 -6.33 11.19 18.95
CA SER A 8 -7.30 10.84 20.00
C SER A 8 -7.29 11.86 21.13
N SER A 9 -6.11 12.20 21.66
CA SER A 9 -5.97 13.17 22.75
C SER A 9 -6.52 14.55 22.36
N TYR A 10 -6.24 15.02 21.14
CA TYR A 10 -6.79 16.28 20.64
C TYR A 10 -8.32 16.25 20.54
N TYR A 11 -8.90 15.13 20.09
CA TYR A 11 -10.35 14.99 20.03
C TYR A 11 -11.00 15.09 21.41
N ASP A 12 -10.47 14.35 22.39
CA ASP A 12 -11.01 14.30 23.74
C ASP A 12 -10.93 15.66 24.45
N CYS A 13 -9.82 16.37 24.30
CA CYS A 13 -9.59 17.65 24.98
C CYS A 13 -10.28 18.85 24.31
N LYS A 14 -10.37 18.89 22.98
CA LYS A 14 -10.79 20.10 22.23
C LYS A 14 -12.10 19.96 21.47
N ILE A 15 -12.45 18.75 21.01
CA ILE A 15 -13.58 18.55 20.09
C ILE A 15 -14.78 17.94 20.79
N LYS A 16 -14.60 16.97 21.67
CA LYS A 16 -15.67 16.17 22.29
C LYS A 16 -16.82 17.03 22.87
N ASN A 17 -16.49 18.06 23.63
CA ASN A 17 -17.47 18.93 24.28
C ASN A 17 -18.30 19.77 23.28
N LEU A 18 -17.77 20.05 22.09
CA LEU A 18 -18.49 20.81 21.06
C LEU A 18 -19.72 20.05 20.55
N LYS A 19 -19.75 18.71 20.68
CA LYS A 19 -20.87 17.88 20.21
C LYS A 19 -22.19 18.30 20.84
N HIS A 20 -22.15 18.68 22.11
CA HIS A 20 -23.33 19.05 22.88
C HIS A 20 -23.56 20.56 22.93
N VAL A 21 -22.50 21.37 22.83
CA VAL A 21 -22.60 22.84 22.93
C VAL A 21 -22.85 23.50 21.57
N LYS A 22 -22.12 23.08 20.52
CA LYS A 22 -22.20 23.65 19.16
C LYS A 22 -21.97 22.56 18.09
N PRO A 23 -23.01 21.75 17.76
CA PRO A 23 -22.89 20.61 16.84
C PRO A 23 -22.31 20.95 15.46
N ARG A 24 -22.61 22.14 14.94
CA ARG A 24 -22.05 22.63 13.67
C ARG A 24 -20.53 22.81 13.73
N ASN A 25 -20.04 23.41 14.82
CA ASN A 25 -18.61 23.62 15.02
C ASN A 25 -17.90 22.30 15.33
N TRP A 26 -18.57 21.39 16.04
CA TRP A 26 -18.08 20.02 16.24
C TRP A 26 -17.84 19.32 14.91
N TRP A 27 -18.82 19.33 14.00
CA TRP A 27 -18.67 18.67 12.70
C TRP A 27 -17.56 19.29 11.85
N SER A 28 -17.44 20.63 11.83
CA SER A 28 -16.32 21.31 11.17
C SER A 28 -14.96 20.88 11.75
N ALA A 29 -14.83 20.79 13.08
CA ALA A 29 -13.59 20.36 13.71
C ALA A 29 -13.26 18.88 13.42
N VAL A 30 -14.27 18.01 13.38
CA VAL A 30 -14.14 16.59 13.01
C VAL A 30 -13.65 16.43 11.56
N LYS A 31 -14.21 17.22 10.63
CA LYS A 31 -13.76 17.23 9.23
C LYS A 31 -12.29 17.64 9.13
N LYS A 32 -11.89 18.70 9.83
CA LYS A 32 -10.50 19.19 9.86
C LYS A 32 -9.51 18.13 10.32
N ILE A 33 -9.75 17.46 11.46
CA ILE A 33 -8.81 16.42 11.97
C ILE A 33 -8.83 15.12 11.15
N SER A 34 -9.88 14.90 10.35
CA SER A 34 -10.03 13.72 9.50
C SER A 34 -9.53 13.94 8.08
N GLY A 35 -9.06 15.16 7.76
CA GLY A 35 -8.63 15.51 6.40
C GLY A 35 -9.80 15.55 5.41
N MET A 36 -11.03 15.69 5.90
CA MET A 36 -12.25 15.76 5.08
C MET A 36 -12.68 17.20 4.80
N ASP A 37 -12.02 18.20 5.38
CA ASP A 37 -12.20 19.56 4.89
C ASP A 37 -11.66 19.63 3.48
N ALA A 38 -12.41 20.31 2.60
CA ALA A 38 -11.88 20.69 1.31
C ALA A 38 -10.55 21.39 1.57
N ILE A 39 -9.51 20.97 0.87
CA ILE A 39 -8.23 21.67 0.86
C ILE A 39 -8.55 23.06 0.31
N THR A 40 -8.92 23.99 1.21
CA THR A 40 -8.74 25.41 0.95
C THR A 40 -7.32 25.51 0.43
N LYS A 41 -7.10 26.24 -0.66
CA LYS A 41 -5.80 26.50 -1.29
C LYS A 41 -4.85 27.24 -0.32
N SER A 42 -4.69 26.74 0.89
CA SER A 42 -3.66 27.13 1.83
C SER A 42 -2.38 26.64 1.19
N ASP A 43 -1.49 27.58 0.98
CA ASP A 43 -0.13 27.32 0.55
C ASP A 43 0.44 26.12 1.34
N LEU A 44 0.97 25.11 0.64
CA LEU A 44 1.51 23.90 1.24
C LEU A 44 2.56 24.23 2.30
N ARG A 45 3.26 25.35 2.11
CA ARG A 45 4.26 25.91 3.03
C ARG A 45 3.69 26.22 4.40
N SER A 46 2.43 26.66 4.50
CA SER A 46 1.77 26.93 5.78
C SER A 46 1.60 25.68 6.67
N ASN A 47 1.67 24.48 6.08
CA ASN A 47 1.62 23.21 6.80
C ASN A 47 3.01 22.66 7.16
N LEU A 48 4.07 23.23 6.58
CA LEU A 48 5.46 22.86 6.82
C LEU A 48 6.09 23.93 7.73
N GLN A 49 5.72 23.94 9.02
CA GLN A 49 6.42 24.75 10.02
C GLN A 49 7.79 24.13 10.29
N ILE A 50 8.76 24.49 9.46
CA ILE A 50 10.16 24.11 9.61
C ILE A 50 10.93 25.42 9.58
N ASP A 51 11.47 25.83 10.73
CA ASP A 51 12.17 27.11 10.94
C ASP A 51 13.27 27.37 9.87
N ASP A 52 13.80 26.30 9.31
CA ASP A 52 14.89 26.26 8.34
C ASP A 52 14.42 26.35 6.86
N LEU A 53 13.11 26.55 6.61
CA LEU A 53 12.48 26.64 5.27
C LEU A 53 11.66 27.93 5.05
N ASP A 54 11.34 28.68 6.09
CA ASP A 54 10.39 29.82 6.02
C ASP A 54 10.87 30.96 5.12
N ASN A 55 12.19 31.15 4.97
CA ASN A 55 12.79 32.21 4.15
C ASN A 55 13.32 31.75 2.78
N LEU A 56 13.10 30.48 2.42
CA LEU A 56 13.62 29.89 1.19
C LEU A 56 12.59 29.99 0.05
N SER A 57 13.05 30.16 -1.18
CA SER A 57 12.19 30.01 -2.36
C SER A 57 11.64 28.58 -2.50
N ASP A 58 10.58 28.39 -3.29
CA ASP A 58 10.02 27.04 -3.56
C ASP A 58 11.07 26.07 -4.12
N ILE A 59 11.97 26.58 -4.96
CA ILE A 59 13.04 25.80 -5.58
C ILE A 59 14.06 25.34 -4.52
N GLU A 60 14.45 26.22 -3.62
CA GLU A 60 15.39 25.90 -2.54
C GLU A 60 14.80 24.90 -1.56
N VAL A 61 13.51 25.03 -1.22
CA VAL A 61 12.80 24.04 -0.40
C VAL A 61 12.78 22.67 -1.09
N ALA A 62 12.43 22.62 -2.38
CA ALA A 62 12.41 21.37 -3.14
C ALA A 62 13.80 20.70 -3.15
N ASN A 63 14.86 21.50 -3.38
CA ASN A 63 16.23 20.99 -3.38
C ASN A 63 16.66 20.48 -2.00
N LYS A 64 16.27 21.15 -0.92
CA LYS A 64 16.57 20.72 0.45
C LYS A 64 15.85 19.43 0.82
N ILE A 65 14.60 19.28 0.41
CA ILE A 65 13.83 18.04 0.54
C ILE A 65 14.50 16.91 -0.25
N ASN A 66 14.88 17.16 -1.51
CA ASN A 66 15.58 16.19 -2.33
C ASN A 66 16.90 15.76 -1.68
N GLY A 67 17.68 16.69 -1.14
CA GLY A 67 18.91 16.39 -0.41
C GLY A 67 18.66 15.45 0.78
N LYS A 68 17.58 15.68 1.55
CA LYS A 68 17.19 14.81 2.67
C LYS A 68 16.74 13.42 2.24
N PHE A 69 16.14 13.27 1.06
CA PHE A 69 15.82 11.95 0.51
C PHE A 69 17.04 11.22 -0.07
N LEU A 70 18.05 11.95 -0.52
CA LEU A 70 19.28 11.38 -1.05
C LEU A 70 20.23 10.90 0.04
N GLU A 71 20.23 11.52 1.23
CA GLU A 71 21.09 11.15 2.37
C GLU A 71 21.01 9.64 2.71
N PRO A 72 19.82 9.02 2.89
CA PRO A 72 19.72 7.57 3.10
C PRO A 72 20.09 6.71 1.89
N LEU A 73 20.03 7.27 0.68
CA LEU A 73 20.35 6.54 -0.56
C LEU A 73 21.85 6.50 -0.84
N GLN A 74 22.66 7.34 -0.18
CA GLN A 74 24.13 7.29 -0.31
C GLN A 74 24.72 5.99 0.23
N GLU A 75 24.08 5.39 1.23
CA GLU A 75 24.46 4.10 1.82
C GLU A 75 23.90 2.91 1.04
N PHE A 76 23.10 3.15 -0.01
CA PHE A 76 22.54 2.08 -0.80
C PHE A 76 23.64 1.35 -1.58
N GLN A 77 23.91 0.11 -1.17
CA GLN A 77 24.69 -0.83 -1.96
C GLN A 77 23.73 -1.59 -2.87
N PRO A 78 23.84 -1.45 -4.21
CA PRO A 78 23.06 -2.27 -5.12
C PRO A 78 23.24 -3.75 -4.80
N LEU A 79 22.13 -4.49 -4.75
CA LEU A 79 22.20 -5.93 -4.59
C LEU A 79 23.01 -6.50 -5.76
N GLN A 80 24.14 -7.12 -5.43
CA GLN A 80 24.89 -7.94 -6.39
C GLN A 80 24.00 -9.14 -6.70
N ILE A 81 23.33 -9.10 -7.86
CA ILE A 81 22.61 -10.26 -8.38
C ILE A 81 23.68 -11.25 -8.81
N THR A 82 24.12 -12.09 -7.88
CA THR A 82 24.83 -13.30 -8.25
C THR A 82 23.79 -14.18 -8.91
N VAL A 83 23.77 -14.19 -10.24
CA VAL A 83 23.03 -15.20 -11.00
C VAL A 83 23.54 -16.54 -10.47
N PRO A 84 22.72 -17.36 -9.80
CA PRO A 84 23.22 -18.63 -9.32
C PRO A 84 23.72 -19.39 -10.54
N ASN A 85 24.93 -19.94 -10.47
CA ASN A 85 25.35 -20.95 -11.43
C ASN A 85 24.20 -21.96 -11.52
N ASN A 86 23.72 -22.17 -12.74
CA ASN A 86 22.49 -22.91 -13.06
C ASN A 86 22.51 -24.36 -12.54
N ASP A 87 23.63 -24.82 -12.00
CA ASP A 87 23.85 -26.16 -11.46
C ASP A 87 23.38 -26.31 -10.00
N SER A 88 23.15 -25.21 -9.26
CA SER A 88 22.67 -25.26 -7.87
C SER A 88 21.17 -24.99 -7.71
N ILE A 89 20.47 -24.60 -8.78
CA ILE A 89 19.01 -24.50 -8.81
C ILE A 89 18.43 -25.82 -9.34
N SER A 90 18.87 -26.96 -8.79
CA SER A 90 18.11 -28.22 -8.88
C SER A 90 17.01 -28.26 -7.81
N ASN A 91 16.35 -27.12 -7.60
CA ASN A 91 15.00 -27.09 -7.05
C ASN A 91 14.10 -26.61 -8.19
N VAL A 92 14.16 -27.31 -9.33
CA VAL A 92 13.05 -27.24 -10.29
C VAL A 92 11.82 -27.58 -9.47
N LEU A 93 10.94 -26.61 -9.24
CA LEU A 93 9.68 -26.81 -8.56
C LEU A 93 8.92 -27.85 -9.36
N THR A 94 9.04 -29.13 -8.96
CA THR A 94 8.35 -30.23 -9.62
C THR A 94 6.92 -30.20 -9.13
N VAL A 95 6.11 -29.40 -9.81
CA VAL A 95 4.67 -29.35 -9.60
C VAL A 95 4.08 -30.64 -10.16
N SER A 96 3.43 -31.45 -9.30
CA SER A 96 2.70 -32.63 -9.77
C SER A 96 1.31 -32.25 -10.26
N GLU A 97 0.70 -33.10 -11.10
CA GLU A 97 -0.68 -32.90 -11.54
C GLU A 97 -1.66 -32.82 -10.36
N LEU A 98 -1.42 -33.62 -9.31
CA LEU A 98 -2.21 -33.64 -8.09
C LEU A 98 -2.16 -32.29 -7.35
N ASP A 99 -1.00 -31.65 -7.32
CA ASP A 99 -0.83 -30.33 -6.68
C ASP A 99 -1.64 -29.26 -7.41
N VAL A 100 -1.60 -29.27 -8.75
CA VAL A 100 -2.42 -28.36 -9.57
C VAL A 100 -3.90 -28.62 -9.35
N TRP A 101 -4.32 -29.88 -9.35
CA TRP A 101 -5.71 -30.26 -9.10
C TRP A 101 -6.20 -29.78 -7.73
N ASN A 102 -5.42 -29.98 -6.68
CA ASN A 102 -5.72 -29.49 -5.33
C ASN A 102 -5.84 -27.96 -5.30
N CYS A 103 -4.94 -27.26 -5.99
CA CYS A 103 -4.99 -25.80 -6.10
C CYS A 103 -6.27 -25.33 -6.80
N LEU A 104 -6.62 -25.92 -7.94
CA LEU A 104 -7.84 -25.59 -8.70
C LEU A 104 -9.11 -25.89 -7.87
N ASN A 105 -9.13 -26.99 -7.12
CA ASN A 105 -10.26 -27.32 -6.23
C ASN A 105 -10.37 -26.41 -5.01
N SER A 106 -9.26 -25.84 -4.54
CA SER A 106 -9.26 -24.90 -3.42
C SER A 106 -9.78 -23.50 -3.80
N LEU A 107 -9.97 -23.22 -5.09
CA LEU A 107 -10.45 -21.92 -5.56
C LEU A 107 -11.82 -21.58 -4.94
N ASN A 108 -12.00 -20.29 -4.63
CA ASN A 108 -13.28 -19.75 -4.19
C ASN A 108 -14.13 -19.38 -5.43
N PRO A 109 -15.27 -20.05 -5.68
CA PRO A 109 -16.14 -19.82 -6.83
C PRO A 109 -16.62 -18.37 -6.98
N TRP A 110 -16.70 -17.64 -5.86
CA TRP A 110 -17.28 -16.30 -5.76
C TRP A 110 -16.26 -15.17 -5.97
N LYS A 111 -14.98 -15.50 -6.23
CA LYS A 111 -13.99 -14.50 -6.59
C LYS A 111 -14.14 -14.08 -8.05
N SER A 112 -13.91 -12.80 -8.30
CA SER A 112 -13.87 -12.23 -9.65
C SER A 112 -12.84 -12.96 -10.52
N GLY A 113 -13.13 -13.06 -11.82
CA GLY A 113 -12.18 -13.59 -12.79
C GLY A 113 -10.89 -12.75 -12.83
N GLY A 114 -9.81 -13.40 -13.25
CA GLY A 114 -8.52 -12.74 -13.45
C GLY A 114 -8.54 -11.81 -14.69
N PRO A 115 -7.36 -11.39 -15.16
CA PRO A 115 -7.23 -10.61 -16.40
C PRO A 115 -7.79 -11.30 -17.64
N ASP A 116 -7.87 -12.63 -17.60
CA ASP A 116 -8.47 -13.50 -18.61
C ASP A 116 -10.01 -13.50 -18.59
N ASN A 117 -10.61 -12.86 -17.58
CA ASN A 117 -12.04 -12.83 -17.32
C ASN A 117 -12.68 -14.22 -17.15
N ILE A 118 -11.88 -15.25 -16.83
CA ILE A 118 -12.38 -16.60 -16.57
C ILE A 118 -12.81 -16.68 -15.11
N PRO A 119 -14.07 -17.02 -14.81
CA PRO A 119 -14.53 -17.08 -13.44
C PRO A 119 -13.94 -18.29 -12.69
N SER A 120 -13.64 -18.10 -11.40
CA SER A 120 -12.99 -19.12 -10.56
C SER A 120 -13.81 -20.42 -10.44
N TRP A 121 -15.14 -20.34 -10.55
CA TRP A 121 -15.99 -21.53 -10.52
C TRP A 121 -15.78 -22.45 -11.73
N VAL A 122 -15.46 -21.90 -12.90
CA VAL A 122 -15.18 -22.70 -14.12
C VAL A 122 -13.88 -23.47 -13.94
N LEU A 123 -12.83 -22.82 -13.46
CA LEU A 123 -11.53 -23.46 -13.22
C LEU A 123 -11.65 -24.60 -12.20
N LYS A 124 -12.51 -24.43 -11.20
CA LYS A 124 -12.81 -25.43 -10.18
C LYS A 124 -13.61 -26.60 -10.73
N GLU A 125 -14.69 -26.34 -11.48
CA GLU A 125 -15.54 -27.36 -12.09
C GLU A 125 -14.74 -28.29 -13.03
N TYR A 126 -13.86 -27.70 -13.84
CA TYR A 126 -13.05 -28.43 -14.82
C TYR A 126 -11.64 -28.79 -14.30
N ALA A 127 -11.41 -28.74 -12.98
CA ALA A 127 -10.09 -28.97 -12.38
C ALA A 127 -9.44 -30.30 -12.82
N MET A 128 -10.24 -31.36 -12.96
CA MET A 128 -9.77 -32.69 -13.39
C MET A 128 -9.25 -32.70 -14.83
N ILE A 129 -9.82 -31.87 -15.71
CA ILE A 129 -9.40 -31.79 -17.12
C ILE A 129 -8.23 -30.80 -17.27
N LEU A 130 -8.22 -29.75 -16.45
CA LEU A 130 -7.25 -28.66 -16.50
C LEU A 130 -5.94 -28.95 -15.75
N SER A 131 -5.92 -29.90 -14.81
CA SER A 131 -4.74 -30.23 -14.00
C SER A 131 -3.51 -30.56 -14.83
N LEU A 132 -3.63 -31.49 -15.77
CA LEU A 132 -2.54 -31.92 -16.64
C LEU A 132 -2.01 -30.82 -17.57
N PRO A 133 -2.83 -30.10 -18.35
CA PRO A 133 -2.33 -29.05 -19.23
C PRO A 133 -1.72 -27.88 -18.45
N VAL A 134 -2.31 -27.50 -17.30
CA VAL A 134 -1.76 -26.41 -16.47
C VAL A 134 -0.41 -26.80 -15.86
N MET A 135 -0.26 -28.04 -15.38
CA MET A 135 1.03 -28.55 -14.90
C MET A 135 2.11 -28.46 -15.97
N LYS A 136 1.79 -28.83 -17.22
CA LYS A 136 2.72 -28.76 -18.36
C LYS A 136 3.11 -27.34 -18.78
N ILE A 137 2.31 -26.33 -18.45
CA ILE A 137 2.60 -24.91 -18.75
C ILE A 137 3.49 -24.30 -17.66
N ILE A 138 3.31 -24.73 -16.41
CA ILE A 138 4.04 -24.20 -15.24
C ILE A 138 5.46 -24.78 -15.16
N LYS A 139 5.67 -25.98 -15.72
CA LYS A 139 6.97 -26.66 -15.80
C LYS A 139 7.78 -26.22 -17.01
#